data_AF-A0A6I9N1C7-F1
#
_entry.id   AF-A0A6I9N1C7-F1
#
_cell.length_a   1.000
_cell.length_b   1.000
_cell.length_c   1.000
_cell.angle_alpha   90.00
_cell.angle_beta   90.00
_cell.angle_gamma   90.00
#
_symmetry.space_group_name_H-M   'P 1'
#
loop_
_entity.id
_entity.type
_entity.pdbx_description
1 polymer ?
#
loop_
_entity_poly.entity_id
_entity_poly.type
_entity_poly.pdbx_seq_one_letter_code
_entity_poly.pdbx_strand_id
1 'polypeptide(L)'
;MNDQDNNSKSRAVDSLLNFETVKYYCAEDYEIRCFEEAILKYQHCEWKSSASLALLNQTQNVIIGSGLLVGSLLCAYLVSKGQFQIGDYVLFGTYIIQLYTPLNWFGTYYRLIQSSFVDMENMLALLTEHVEIQDAEDAEDLQLTAGQVEFDRVCFSYVPGTEILRDVSFTVEAGQTVALVGPSGSGKSSILRLLFRFYDLQSGSIRIDGQDISKLSKDNIN
;
A
#
# COMPACT_ATOMS: atom_id res chain seq x y z
N MET A 1 1.91 14.91 -5.29
CA MET A 1 0.86 14.83 -6.33
C MET A 1 -0.13 13.75 -5.97
N ASN A 2 0.33 12.51 -5.77
CA ASN A 2 -0.49 11.37 -5.33
C ASN A 2 -1.30 11.67 -4.06
N ASP A 3 -0.72 12.29 -3.04
CA ASP A 3 -1.45 12.60 -1.79
C ASP A 3 -2.60 13.61 -2.00
N GLN A 4 -2.40 14.59 -2.88
CA GLN A 4 -3.41 15.62 -3.16
C GLN A 4 -4.54 15.08 -4.06
N ASP A 5 -4.21 14.19 -5.00
CA ASP A 5 -5.18 13.44 -5.82
C ASP A 5 -6.01 12.47 -4.96
N ASN A 6 -5.36 11.74 -4.04
CA ASN A 6 -6.06 10.86 -3.10
C ASN A 6 -6.98 11.65 -2.17
N ASN A 7 -6.53 12.80 -1.67
CA ASN A 7 -7.33 13.64 -0.79
C ASN A 7 -8.56 14.21 -1.51
N SER A 8 -8.41 14.74 -2.73
CA SER A 8 -9.54 15.25 -3.51
C SER A 8 -10.56 14.15 -3.83
N LYS A 9 -10.10 12.98 -4.25
CA LYS A 9 -10.95 11.81 -4.51
C LYS A 9 -11.65 11.30 -3.26
N SER A 10 -10.90 11.15 -2.16
CA SER A 10 -11.45 10.70 -0.88
C SER A 10 -12.56 11.64 -0.39
N ARG A 11 -12.36 12.96 -0.52
CA ARG A 11 -13.34 13.96 -0.10
C ARG A 11 -14.60 13.99 -0.97
N ALA A 12 -14.44 13.81 -2.28
CA ALA A 12 -15.57 13.66 -3.20
C ALA A 12 -16.41 12.41 -2.87
N VAL A 13 -15.74 11.28 -2.65
CA VAL A 13 -16.40 10.02 -2.30
C VAL A 13 -17.12 10.15 -0.96
N ASP A 14 -16.48 10.73 0.06
CA ASP A 14 -17.09 10.91 1.37
C ASP A 14 -18.33 11.81 1.33
N SER A 15 -18.27 12.90 0.56
CA SER A 15 -19.43 13.80 0.36
C SER A 15 -20.59 13.11 -0.36
N LEU A 16 -20.31 12.24 -1.33
CA LEU A 16 -21.33 11.51 -2.09
C LEU A 16 -21.95 10.37 -1.28
N LEU A 17 -21.15 9.65 -0.49
CA LEU A 17 -21.64 8.61 0.40
C LEU A 17 -22.51 9.18 1.51
N ASN A 18 -22.14 10.36 2.03
CA ASN A 18 -22.86 11.03 3.11
C ASN A 18 -23.87 12.08 2.61
N PHE A 19 -24.46 11.89 1.42
CA PHE A 19 -25.34 12.89 0.80
C PHE A 19 -26.54 13.27 1.70
N GLU A 20 -27.10 12.31 2.45
CA GLU A 20 -28.20 12.57 3.38
C GLU A 20 -27.76 13.53 4.49
N THR A 21 -26.59 13.31 5.08
CA THR A 21 -26.00 14.18 6.10
C THR A 21 -25.78 15.59 5.54
N VAL A 22 -25.20 15.70 4.35
CA VAL A 22 -24.99 17.01 3.70
C VAL A 22 -26.33 17.74 3.49
N LYS A 23 -27.38 17.01 3.09
CA LYS A 23 -28.72 17.55 2.93
C LYS A 23 -29.40 17.91 4.25
N TYR A 24 -29.22 17.11 5.30
CA TYR A 24 -29.79 17.38 6.63
C TYR A 24 -29.24 18.68 7.25
N TYR A 25 -27.97 18.97 7.01
CA TYR A 25 -27.32 20.18 7.52
C TYR A 25 -27.34 21.37 6.54
N CYS A 26 -27.95 21.22 5.35
CA CYS A 26 -27.90 22.21 4.27
C CYS A 26 -26.46 22.70 4.00
N ALA A 27 -25.51 21.76 3.99
CA ALA A 27 -24.07 22.04 3.92
C ALA A 27 -23.50 21.96 2.50
N GLU A 28 -24.33 22.00 1.46
CA GLU A 28 -23.91 21.80 0.08
C GLU A 28 -22.86 22.83 -0.37
N ASP A 29 -23.11 24.12 -0.11
CA ASP A 29 -22.18 25.19 -0.47
C ASP A 29 -20.86 25.12 0.31
N TYR A 30 -20.88 24.54 1.50
CA TYR A 30 -19.68 24.31 2.29
C TYR A 30 -18.82 23.19 1.69
N GLU A 31 -19.44 22.05 1.36
CA GLU A 31 -18.72 20.93 0.74
C GLU A 31 -18.20 21.26 -0.66
N ILE A 32 -18.99 21.99 -1.47
CA ILE A 32 -18.55 22.45 -2.79
C ILE A 32 -17.30 23.33 -2.69
N ARG A 33 -17.27 24.32 -1.79
CA ARG A 33 -16.09 25.18 -1.59
C ARG A 33 -14.89 24.40 -1.07
N CYS A 34 -15.12 23.49 -0.13
CA CYS A 34 -14.08 22.62 0.41
C CYS A 34 -13.45 21.72 -0.66
N PHE A 35 -14.28 21.19 -1.56
CA PHE A 35 -13.84 20.39 -2.70
C PHE A 35 -13.12 21.25 -3.76
N GLU A 36 -13.64 22.45 -4.05
CA GLU A 36 -13.00 23.41 -4.95
C GLU A 36 -11.59 23.78 -4.47
N GLU A 37 -11.41 24.09 -3.17
CA GLU A 37 -10.10 24.35 -2.59
C GLU A 37 -9.13 23.17 -2.74
N ALA A 38 -9.62 21.93 -2.58
CA ALA A 38 -8.82 20.73 -2.77
C ALA A 38 -8.42 20.55 -4.24
N ILE A 39 -9.32 20.80 -5.18
CA ILE A 39 -9.04 20.79 -6.62
C ILE A 39 -8.02 21.87 -6.98
N LEU A 40 -8.18 23.10 -6.50
CA LEU A 40 -7.26 24.20 -6.82
C LEU A 40 -5.84 23.90 -6.36
N LYS A 41 -5.67 23.30 -5.17
CA LYS A 41 -4.38 22.83 -4.67
C LYS A 41 -3.79 21.74 -5.56
N TYR A 42 -4.61 20.76 -5.96
CA TYR A 42 -4.21 19.70 -6.89
C TYR A 42 -3.78 20.28 -8.25
N GLN A 43 -4.59 21.16 -8.85
CA GLN A 43 -4.30 21.83 -10.12
C GLN A 43 -3.01 22.64 -10.08
N HIS A 44 -2.71 23.32 -8.97
CA HIS A 44 -1.45 24.05 -8.82
C HIS A 44 -0.24 23.11 -8.82
N CYS A 45 -0.34 21.95 -8.17
CA CYS A 45 0.69 20.92 -8.20
C CYS A 45 0.81 20.27 -9.58
N GLU A 46 -0.31 19.97 -10.22
CA GLU A 46 -0.36 19.38 -11.56
C GLU A 46 0.24 20.34 -12.60
N TRP A 47 -0.09 21.63 -12.53
CA TRP A 47 0.48 22.64 -13.40
C TRP A 47 1.99 22.75 -13.21
N LYS A 48 2.51 22.75 -11.98
CA LYS A 48 3.96 22.72 -11.72
C LYS A 48 4.62 21.47 -12.31
N SER A 49 3.99 20.31 -12.17
CA SER A 49 4.49 19.04 -12.71
C SER A 49 4.53 19.06 -14.24
N SER A 50 3.41 19.42 -14.87
CA SER A 50 3.27 19.55 -16.32
C SER A 50 4.18 20.62 -16.90
N ALA A 51 4.31 21.77 -16.24
CA ALA A 51 5.23 22.84 -16.64
C ALA A 51 6.68 22.40 -16.56
N SER A 52 7.07 21.65 -15.52
CA SER A 52 8.41 21.08 -15.40
C SER A 52 8.71 20.08 -16.51
N LEU A 53 7.74 19.22 -16.85
CA LEU A 53 7.85 18.27 -17.96
C LEU A 53 7.93 18.99 -19.31
N ALA A 54 7.13 20.02 -19.52
CA ALA A 54 7.16 20.84 -20.73
C ALA A 54 8.48 21.58 -20.88
N LEU A 55 9.01 22.18 -19.80
CA LEU A 55 10.31 22.84 -19.78
C LEU A 55 11.45 21.87 -20.11
N LEU A 56 11.40 20.65 -19.59
CA LEU A 56 12.36 19.60 -19.89
C LEU A 56 12.34 19.20 -21.37
N ASN A 57 11.15 18.96 -21.94
CA ASN A 57 10.99 18.66 -23.37
C ASN A 57 11.45 19.83 -24.25
N GLN A 58 11.13 21.06 -23.86
CA GLN A 58 11.55 22.25 -24.61
C GLN A 58 13.07 22.40 -24.62
N THR A 59 13.71 22.20 -23.46
CA THR A 59 15.17 22.24 -23.33
C THR A 59 15.84 21.16 -24.19
N GLN A 60 15.30 19.94 -24.17
CA GLN A 60 15.76 18.87 -25.05
C GLN A 60 15.65 19.26 -26.52
N ASN A 61 14.47 19.71 -26.97
CA ASN A 61 14.24 20.14 -28.35
C ASN A 61 15.20 21.26 -28.80
N VAL A 62 15.53 22.21 -27.93
CA VAL A 62 16.51 23.27 -28.21
C VAL A 62 17.91 22.69 -28.37
N ILE A 63 18.33 21.78 -27.49
CA ILE A 63 19.66 21.12 -27.56
C ILE A 63 19.78 20.31 -28.86
N ILE A 64 18.76 19.54 -29.23
CA ILE A 64 18.81 18.70 -30.44
C ILE A 64 18.70 19.55 -31.69
N GLY A 65 17.79 20.53 -31.69
CA GLY A 65 17.61 21.44 -32.82
C GLY A 65 18.90 22.20 -33.12
N SER A 66 19.56 22.72 -32.09
CA SER A 66 20.86 23.38 -32.23
C SER A 66 21.97 22.39 -32.66
N GLY A 67 22.03 21.19 -32.07
CA GLY A 67 23.01 20.16 -32.44
C GLY A 67 22.86 19.69 -33.89
N LEU A 68 21.63 19.47 -34.35
CA LEU A 68 21.32 19.09 -35.72
C LEU A 68 21.64 20.21 -36.69
N LEU A 69 21.33 21.47 -36.34
CA LEU A 69 21.63 22.64 -37.17
C LEU A 69 23.14 22.82 -37.33
N VAL A 70 23.90 22.78 -36.23
CA VAL A 70 25.37 22.88 -36.25
C VAL A 70 25.98 21.72 -37.03
N GLY A 71 25.53 20.50 -36.79
CA GLY A 71 25.99 19.31 -37.50
C GLY A 71 25.69 19.36 -38.99
N SER A 72 24.47 19.76 -39.36
CA SER A 72 24.05 19.94 -40.75
C SER A 72 24.91 20.99 -41.48
N LEU A 73 25.17 22.14 -40.85
CA LEU A 73 26.04 23.18 -41.42
C LEU A 73 27.49 22.70 -41.61
N LEU A 74 28.03 21.96 -40.64
CA LEU A 74 29.38 21.37 -40.75
C LEU A 74 29.46 20.33 -41.87
N CYS A 75 28.48 19.43 -41.96
CA CYS A 75 28.40 18.46 -43.04
C CYS A 75 28.26 19.16 -44.41
N ALA A 76 27.41 20.18 -44.53
CA ALA A 76 27.27 20.96 -45.75
C ALA A 76 28.57 21.65 -46.17
N TYR A 77 29.32 22.20 -45.21
CA TYR A 77 30.63 22.82 -45.46
C TYR A 77 31.68 21.79 -45.94
N LEU A 78 31.70 20.60 -45.36
CA LEU A 78 32.62 19.51 -45.72
C LEU A 78 32.30 18.92 -47.11
N VAL A 79 31.01 18.83 -47.46
CA VAL A 79 30.55 18.48 -48.82
C VAL A 79 30.98 19.55 -49.81
N SER A 80 30.86 20.84 -49.47
CA SER A 80 31.31 21.94 -50.33
C SER A 80 32.84 21.95 -50.56
N LYS A 81 33.63 21.39 -49.65
CA LYS A 81 35.09 21.19 -49.82
C LYS A 81 35.46 19.91 -50.56
N GLY A 82 34.48 19.10 -50.97
CA GLY A 82 34.71 17.84 -51.69
C GLY A 82 35.25 16.69 -50.83
N GLN A 83 35.22 16.82 -49.50
CA GLN A 83 35.67 15.75 -48.58
C GLN A 83 34.58 14.71 -48.31
N PHE A 84 33.30 15.05 -48.47
CA PHE A 84 32.16 14.17 -48.26
C PHE A 84 31.21 14.12 -49.46
N GLN A 85 30.47 13.01 -49.59
CA GLN A 85 29.41 12.83 -50.57
C GLN A 85 28.06 13.29 -50.02
N ILE A 86 27.10 13.52 -50.92
CA ILE A 86 25.72 13.90 -50.56
C ILE A 86 25.04 12.79 -49.71
N GLY A 87 25.46 11.53 -49.87
CA GLY A 87 24.99 10.40 -49.06
C GLY A 87 25.38 10.51 -47.58
N ASP A 88 26.57 11.03 -47.29
CA ASP A 88 27.08 11.15 -45.91
C ASP A 88 26.26 12.15 -45.08
N TYR A 89 25.69 13.16 -45.74
CA TYR A 89 24.76 14.11 -45.11
C TYR A 89 23.47 13.44 -44.63
N VAL A 90 22.89 12.57 -45.47
CA VAL A 90 21.66 11.84 -45.14
C VAL A 90 21.93 10.81 -44.03
N LEU A 91 23.10 10.15 -44.07
CA LEU A 91 23.53 9.22 -43.03
C LEU A 91 23.68 9.93 -41.68
N PHE A 92 24.34 11.10 -41.64
CA PHE A 92 24.47 11.89 -40.41
C PHE A 92 23.12 12.23 -39.79
N GLY A 93 22.19 12.79 -40.60
CA GLY A 93 20.85 13.14 -40.12
C GLY A 93 20.09 11.93 -39.58
N THR A 94 20.19 10.78 -40.26
CA THR A 94 19.54 9.54 -39.85
C THR A 94 20.10 9.00 -38.53
N TYR A 95 21.43 8.99 -38.37
CA TYR A 95 22.06 8.52 -37.14
C TYR A 95 21.78 9.40 -35.93
N ILE A 96 21.73 10.72 -36.10
CA ILE A 96 21.36 11.64 -35.01
C ILE A 96 19.93 11.38 -34.53
N ILE A 97 18.97 11.18 -35.44
CA ILE A 97 17.59 10.86 -35.08
C ILE A 97 17.48 9.50 -34.37
N GLN A 98 18.21 8.48 -34.86
CA GLN A 98 18.24 7.16 -34.23
C GLN A 98 18.85 7.20 -32.83
N LEU A 99 19.87 8.01 -32.60
CA LEU A 99 20.47 8.20 -31.28
C LEU A 99 19.52 8.95 -30.34
N TYR A 100 18.80 9.95 -30.87
CA TYR A 100 17.91 10.78 -30.07
C TYR A 100 16.65 10.04 -29.60
N THR A 101 16.07 9.20 -30.46
CA THR A 101 14.83 8.48 -30.15
C THR A 101 14.88 7.75 -28.80
N PRO A 102 15.85 6.86 -28.49
CA PRO A 102 15.93 6.21 -27.19
C PRO A 102 16.25 7.17 -26.04
N LEU A 103 16.96 8.27 -26.29
CA LEU A 103 17.33 9.25 -25.26
C LEU A 103 16.12 10.04 -24.76
N ASN A 104 15.14 10.34 -25.62
CA ASN A 104 13.90 10.99 -25.21
C ASN A 104 13.09 10.14 -24.22
N TRP A 105 13.07 8.82 -24.44
CA TRP A 105 12.37 7.88 -23.55
C TRP A 105 13.09 7.68 -22.22
N PHE A 106 14.40 7.91 -22.18
CA PHE A 106 15.21 7.74 -20.97
C PHE A 106 14.70 8.57 -19.78
N GLY A 107 14.16 9.77 -20.02
CA GLY A 107 13.56 10.60 -18.97
C GLY A 107 12.31 9.98 -18.34
N THR A 108 11.49 9.28 -19.13
CA THR A 108 10.34 8.53 -18.62
C THR A 108 10.77 7.24 -17.93
N TYR A 109 11.76 6.53 -18.47
CA TYR A 109 12.35 5.36 -17.81
C TYR A 109 12.98 5.70 -16.46
N TYR A 110 13.65 6.85 -16.34
CA TYR A 110 14.23 7.27 -15.06
C TYR A 110 13.15 7.42 -13.98
N ARG A 111 12.04 8.08 -14.29
CA ARG A 111 10.90 8.19 -13.36
C ARG A 111 10.29 6.82 -13.05
N LEU A 112 10.15 5.96 -14.05
CA LEU A 112 9.63 4.60 -13.88
C LEU A 112 10.50 3.79 -12.91
N ILE A 113 11.82 3.82 -13.10
CA ILE A 113 12.78 3.13 -12.24
C ILE A 113 12.66 3.65 -10.80
N GLN A 114 12.62 4.97 -10.60
CA GLN A 114 12.46 5.54 -9.26
C GLN A 114 11.15 5.10 -8.59
N SER A 115 10.03 5.12 -9.32
CA SER A 115 8.75 4.64 -8.79
C SER A 115 8.83 3.16 -8.43
N SER A 116 9.39 2.32 -9.31
CA SER A 116 9.51 0.88 -9.07
C SER A 116 10.39 0.54 -7.86
N PHE A 117 11.41 1.36 -7.56
CA PHE A 117 12.20 1.19 -6.35
C PHE A 117 11.37 1.47 -5.08
N VAL A 118 10.56 2.54 -5.08
CA VAL A 118 9.67 2.85 -3.96
C VAL A 118 8.60 1.76 -3.80
N ASP A 119 8.02 1.28 -4.89
CA ASP A 119 7.03 0.21 -4.87
C ASP A 119 7.64 -1.11 -4.32
N MET A 120 8.88 -1.41 -4.70
CA MET A 120 9.63 -2.56 -4.20
C MET A 120 9.93 -2.43 -2.70
N GLU A 121 10.32 -1.25 -2.23
CA GLU A 121 10.56 -0.98 -0.81
C GLU A 121 9.30 -1.21 0.02
N ASN A 122 8.14 -0.71 -0.44
CA ASN A 122 6.86 -0.98 0.21
C ASN A 122 6.50 -2.47 0.24
N MET A 123 6.78 -3.19 -0.85
CA MET A 123 6.53 -4.63 -0.90
C MET A 123 7.45 -5.40 0.06
N LEU A 124 8.74 -5.04 0.11
CA LEU A 124 9.69 -5.63 1.05
C LEU A 124 9.34 -5.31 2.50
N ALA A 125 8.82 -4.12 2.79
CA ALA A 125 8.31 -3.78 4.11
C ALA A 125 7.18 -4.74 4.54
N LEU A 126 6.23 -5.04 3.65
CA LEU A 126 5.16 -6.02 3.94
C LEU A 126 5.70 -7.43 4.14
N LEU A 127 6.72 -7.85 3.38
CA LEU A 127 7.37 -9.16 3.58
C LEU A 127 8.16 -9.24 4.89
N THR A 128 8.59 -8.11 5.43
CA THR A 128 9.36 -8.01 6.68
C THR A 128 8.44 -7.83 7.89
N GLU A 129 7.15 -7.59 7.68
CA GLU A 129 6.17 -7.44 8.75
C GLU A 129 6.13 -8.72 9.60
N HIS A 130 6.23 -8.54 10.91
CA HIS A 130 6.32 -9.65 11.84
C HIS A 130 4.98 -10.35 11.96
N VAL A 131 4.97 -11.69 11.89
CA VAL A 131 3.76 -12.47 12.18
C VAL A 131 3.46 -12.32 13.68
N GLU A 132 2.32 -11.71 14.00
CA GLU A 132 1.94 -11.32 15.37
C GLU A 132 1.82 -12.51 16.34
N ILE A 133 1.51 -13.69 15.81
CA ILE A 133 1.45 -14.94 16.56
C ILE A 133 2.49 -15.86 15.92
N GLN A 134 3.36 -16.47 16.70
CA GLN A 134 4.32 -17.45 16.20
C GLN A 134 4.10 -18.79 16.88
N ASP A 135 4.32 -19.85 16.12
CA ASP A 135 4.32 -21.19 16.68
C ASP A 135 5.61 -21.37 17.48
N ALA A 136 5.53 -22.11 18.59
CA ALA A 136 6.73 -22.45 19.35
C ALA A 136 7.68 -23.30 18.49
N GLU A 137 8.99 -23.22 18.71
CA GLU A 137 9.98 -24.03 17.96
C GLU A 137 9.71 -25.54 18.06
N ASP A 138 9.15 -25.97 19.20
CA ASP A 138 8.73 -27.35 19.48
C ASP A 138 7.19 -27.49 19.47
N ALA A 139 6.50 -26.80 18.56
CA ALA A 139 5.05 -26.86 18.49
C ALA A 139 4.56 -28.28 18.18
N GLU A 140 3.77 -28.85 19.09
CA GLU A 140 3.17 -30.18 18.91
C GLU A 140 1.83 -30.09 18.16
N ASP A 141 1.46 -31.18 17.50
CA ASP A 141 0.13 -31.30 16.88
C ASP A 141 -0.94 -31.54 17.94
N LEU A 142 -2.10 -30.90 17.78
CA LEU A 142 -3.23 -31.07 18.69
C LEU A 142 -3.73 -32.52 18.68
N GLN A 143 -3.59 -33.23 19.81
CA GLN A 143 -4.15 -34.56 19.98
C GLN A 143 -5.55 -34.48 20.59
N LEU A 144 -6.58 -34.51 19.73
CA LEU A 144 -7.97 -34.55 20.17
C LEU A 144 -8.33 -35.95 20.69
N THR A 145 -8.72 -36.04 21.96
CA THR A 145 -9.19 -37.28 22.59
C THR A 145 -10.66 -37.20 22.96
N ALA A 146 -11.06 -36.16 23.69
CA ALA A 146 -12.43 -35.97 24.20
C ALA A 146 -13.02 -34.62 23.77
N GLY A 147 -12.19 -33.59 23.59
CA GLY A 147 -12.62 -32.23 23.24
C GLY A 147 -13.02 -31.40 24.45
N GLN A 148 -12.41 -31.62 25.62
CA GLN A 148 -12.58 -30.76 26.79
C GLN A 148 -11.84 -29.44 26.59
N VAL A 149 -12.48 -28.31 26.91
CA VAL A 149 -11.88 -26.97 26.79
C VAL A 149 -11.84 -26.30 28.16
N GLU A 150 -10.67 -25.86 28.59
CA GLU A 150 -10.44 -25.21 29.88
C GLU A 150 -9.86 -23.81 29.69
N PHE A 151 -10.51 -22.81 30.27
CA PHE A 151 -9.97 -21.46 30.44
C PHE A 151 -9.55 -21.33 31.91
N ASP A 152 -8.27 -21.02 32.17
CA ASP A 152 -7.75 -20.73 33.52
C ASP A 152 -7.26 -19.28 33.58
N ARG A 153 -8.00 -18.45 34.32
CA ARG A 153 -7.65 -17.08 34.72
C ARG A 153 -7.21 -16.22 33.53
N VAL A 154 -7.99 -16.29 32.46
CA VAL A 154 -7.68 -15.65 31.18
C VAL A 154 -7.92 -14.15 31.25
N CYS A 155 -6.87 -13.38 30.98
CA CYS A 155 -6.91 -11.92 30.81
C CYS A 155 -6.49 -11.53 29.39
N PHE A 156 -7.27 -10.67 28.74
CA PHE A 156 -7.05 -10.29 27.35
C PHE A 156 -7.51 -8.87 27.00
N SER A 157 -6.71 -8.18 26.17
CA SER A 157 -7.02 -6.90 25.56
C SER A 157 -6.52 -6.86 24.11
N TYR A 158 -7.31 -6.29 23.18
CA TYR A 158 -6.84 -6.04 21.80
C TYR A 158 -5.81 -4.90 21.71
N VAL A 159 -5.94 -3.91 22.60
CA VAL A 159 -5.06 -2.74 22.65
C VAL A 159 -4.63 -2.56 24.11
N PRO A 160 -3.34 -2.30 24.38
CA PRO A 160 -2.86 -2.03 25.73
C PRO A 160 -3.73 -0.99 26.46
N GLY A 161 -4.16 -1.33 27.67
CA GLY A 161 -4.95 -0.45 28.54
C GLY A 161 -6.48 -0.62 28.46
N THR A 162 -7.01 -1.42 27.53
CA THR A 162 -8.46 -1.74 27.47
C THR A 162 -8.70 -3.23 27.63
N GLU A 163 -8.74 -3.72 28.87
CA GLU A 163 -9.04 -5.12 29.18
C GLU A 163 -10.49 -5.50 28.85
N ILE A 164 -10.65 -6.58 28.09
CA ILE A 164 -11.95 -7.14 27.67
C ILE A 164 -12.31 -8.36 28.50
N LEU A 165 -11.37 -9.28 28.69
CA LEU A 165 -11.52 -10.43 29.58
C LEU A 165 -10.69 -10.20 30.83
N ARG A 166 -11.29 -10.40 32.00
CA ARG A 166 -10.67 -10.19 33.31
C ARG A 166 -10.85 -11.45 34.13
N ASP A 167 -9.76 -12.20 34.28
CA ASP A 167 -9.69 -13.38 35.14
C ASP A 167 -10.82 -14.40 34.89
N VAL A 168 -11.03 -14.73 33.61
CA VAL A 168 -12.12 -15.62 33.20
C VAL A 168 -11.65 -17.08 33.31
N SER A 169 -12.35 -17.86 34.14
CA SER A 169 -12.13 -19.30 34.27
C SER A 169 -13.41 -20.10 34.08
N PHE A 170 -13.40 -21.07 33.17
CA PHE A 170 -14.49 -22.04 33.00
C PHE A 170 -13.99 -23.29 32.27
N THR A 171 -14.70 -24.40 32.46
CA THR A 171 -14.42 -25.67 31.80
C THR A 171 -15.66 -26.14 31.05
N VAL A 172 -15.47 -26.57 29.81
CA VAL A 172 -16.49 -27.19 28.97
C VAL A 172 -16.12 -28.65 28.81
N GLU A 173 -16.97 -29.54 29.31
CA GLU A 173 -16.75 -30.99 29.23
C GLU A 173 -16.98 -31.52 27.81
N ALA A 174 -16.32 -32.63 27.50
CA ALA A 174 -16.45 -33.32 26.22
C ALA A 174 -17.91 -33.64 25.87
N GLY A 175 -18.35 -33.25 24.67
CA GLY A 175 -19.72 -33.48 24.20
C GLY A 175 -20.79 -32.57 24.84
N GLN A 176 -20.40 -31.61 25.67
CA GLN A 176 -21.32 -30.65 26.27
C GLN A 176 -21.56 -29.46 25.33
N THR A 177 -22.83 -29.10 25.14
CA THR A 177 -23.19 -27.85 24.46
C THR A 177 -23.34 -26.73 25.48
N VAL A 178 -22.48 -25.72 25.40
CA VAL A 178 -22.50 -24.54 26.28
C VAL A 178 -22.84 -23.29 25.47
N ALA A 179 -23.70 -22.43 26.02
CA ALA A 179 -24.06 -21.16 25.43
C ALA A 179 -23.37 -20.00 26.18
N LEU A 180 -22.64 -19.16 25.44
CA LEU A 180 -22.03 -17.94 25.96
C LEU A 180 -23.02 -16.78 25.83
N VAL A 181 -23.57 -16.30 26.95
CA VAL A 181 -24.53 -15.19 27.00
C VAL A 181 -23.99 -14.01 27.82
N GLY A 182 -24.37 -12.79 27.45
CA GLY A 182 -23.93 -11.58 28.15
C GLY A 182 -24.24 -10.31 27.36
N PRO A 183 -24.14 -9.13 27.99
CA PRO A 183 -24.41 -7.84 27.35
C PRO A 183 -23.46 -7.54 26.19
N SER A 184 -23.80 -6.60 25.31
CA SER A 184 -22.89 -6.18 24.23
C SER A 184 -21.55 -5.72 24.82
N GLY A 185 -20.44 -6.13 24.20
CA GLY A 185 -19.09 -5.83 24.69
C GLY A 185 -18.56 -6.74 25.81
N SER A 186 -19.31 -7.73 26.28
CA SER A 186 -18.86 -8.64 27.36
C SER A 186 -17.75 -9.64 26.97
N GLY A 187 -17.13 -9.51 25.78
CA GLY A 187 -16.02 -10.38 25.36
C GLY A 187 -16.40 -11.73 24.74
N LYS A 188 -17.67 -12.05 24.51
CA LYS A 188 -18.12 -13.35 23.92
C LYS A 188 -17.41 -13.72 22.62
N SER A 189 -17.36 -12.77 21.67
CA SER A 189 -16.67 -12.99 20.39
C SER A 189 -15.16 -13.08 20.56
N SER A 190 -14.60 -12.42 21.58
CA SER A 190 -13.18 -12.52 21.91
C SER A 190 -12.82 -13.91 22.44
N ILE A 191 -13.69 -14.53 23.26
CA ILE A 191 -13.50 -15.91 23.74
C ILE A 191 -13.36 -16.88 22.56
N LEU A 192 -14.25 -16.78 21.56
CA LEU A 192 -14.18 -17.61 20.36
C LEU A 192 -12.89 -17.35 19.57
N ARG A 193 -12.50 -16.07 19.40
CA ARG A 193 -11.26 -15.71 18.70
C ARG A 193 -10.01 -16.22 19.40
N LEU A 194 -10.00 -16.24 20.73
CA LEU A 194 -8.91 -16.80 21.54
C LEU A 194 -8.86 -18.32 21.47
N LEU A 195 -10.02 -18.99 21.42
CA LEU A 195 -10.08 -20.44 21.27
C LEU A 195 -9.48 -20.91 19.94
N PHE A 196 -9.72 -20.17 18.85
CA PHE A 196 -9.10 -20.38 17.54
C PHE A 196 -7.67 -19.81 17.44
N ARG A 197 -7.13 -19.27 18.54
CA ARG A 197 -5.81 -18.64 18.61
C ARG A 197 -5.57 -17.58 17.52
N PHE A 198 -6.59 -16.76 17.22
CA PHE A 198 -6.41 -15.55 16.39
C PHE A 198 -5.70 -14.42 17.13
N TYR A 199 -5.55 -14.54 18.45
CA TYR A 199 -4.79 -13.64 19.31
C TYR A 199 -4.11 -14.47 20.40
N ASP A 200 -2.91 -14.05 20.82
CA ASP A 200 -2.26 -14.62 22.00
C ASP A 200 -2.77 -13.98 23.30
N LEU A 201 -2.63 -14.74 24.38
CA LEU A 201 -3.06 -14.36 25.72
C LEU A 201 -2.03 -13.47 26.40
N GLN A 202 -2.48 -12.48 27.16
CA GLN A 202 -1.57 -11.67 27.99
C GLN A 202 -1.26 -12.35 29.33
N SER A 203 -2.24 -13.06 29.90
CA SER A 203 -2.11 -13.82 31.13
C SER A 203 -3.19 -14.91 31.20
N GLY A 204 -2.90 -15.98 31.93
CA GLY A 204 -3.73 -17.18 32.01
C GLY A 204 -3.33 -18.23 30.97
N SER A 205 -4.13 -19.28 30.85
CA SER A 205 -3.93 -20.32 29.84
C SER A 205 -5.26 -20.85 29.32
N ILE A 206 -5.29 -21.23 28.05
CA ILE A 206 -6.40 -21.98 27.45
C ILE A 206 -5.88 -23.36 27.07
N ARG A 207 -6.60 -24.41 27.47
CA ARG A 207 -6.21 -25.79 27.21
C ARG A 207 -7.32 -26.55 26.49
N ILE A 208 -6.93 -27.40 25.55
CA ILE A 208 -7.80 -28.36 24.88
C ILE A 208 -7.29 -29.77 25.23
N ASP A 209 -8.13 -30.59 25.86
CA ASP A 209 -7.75 -31.92 26.38
C ASP A 209 -6.46 -31.89 27.24
N GLY A 210 -6.29 -30.83 28.03
CA GLY A 210 -5.12 -30.61 28.88
C GLY A 210 -3.88 -30.06 28.15
N GLN A 211 -3.91 -29.91 26.83
CA GLN A 211 -2.82 -29.33 26.03
C GLN A 211 -3.00 -27.82 25.92
N ASP A 212 -1.96 -27.04 26.25
CA ASP A 212 -1.98 -25.58 26.15
C ASP A 212 -1.90 -25.12 24.69
N ILE A 213 -2.91 -24.38 24.23
CA ILE A 213 -3.02 -23.96 22.82
C ILE A 213 -1.86 -23.06 22.37
N SER A 214 -1.18 -22.38 23.30
CA SER A 214 -0.01 -21.54 23.00
C SER A 214 1.21 -22.35 22.54
N LYS A 215 1.25 -23.65 22.87
CA LYS A 215 2.35 -24.57 22.53
C LYS A 215 2.05 -25.46 21.33
N LEU A 216 0.87 -25.35 20.74
CA LEU A 216 0.43 -26.19 19.62
C LEU A 216 0.64 -25.49 18.28
N SER A 217 0.73 -26.27 17.21
CA SER A 217 0.79 -25.74 15.83
C SER A 217 -0.55 -25.13 15.41
N LYS A 218 -0.54 -23.93 14.80
CA LYS A 218 -1.77 -23.23 14.39
C LYS A 218 -2.59 -23.95 13.33
N ASP A 219 -1.92 -24.59 12.39
CA ASP A 219 -2.56 -25.27 11.26
C ASP A 219 -3.48 -26.41 11.72
N ASN A 220 -3.28 -26.91 12.94
CA ASN A 220 -4.08 -27.98 13.54
C ASN A 220 -5.13 -27.48 14.56
N ILE A 221 -5.16 -26.18 14.87
CA ILE A 221 -6.17 -25.55 15.75
C ILE A 221 -7.32 -24.92 14.94
N ASN A 222 -7.04 -24.43 13.72
CA ASN A 222 -8.00 -23.79 12.81
C ASN A 222 -8.53 -24.75 11.74
#